data_AF-A0A2D8XAM4-F1
#
_entry.id   AF-A0A2D8XAM4-F1
#
_cell.length_a   1.000
_cell.length_b   1.000
_cell.length_c   1.000
_cell.angle_alpha   90.00
_cell.angle_beta   90.00
_cell.angle_gamma   90.00
#
_symmetry.space_group_name_H-M   'P 1'
#
loop_
_entity.id
_entity.type
_entity.pdbx_description
1 polymer ?
#
loop_
_entity_poly.entity_id
_entity_poly.type
_entity_poly.pdbx_seq_one_letter_code
_entity_poly.pdbx_strand_id
1 'polypeptide(L)'
;MQRSVYHKYVEVEVEVPYTFTSDSELQEYLQKNEHLYIDNIDEAISEANLQYGSGVEEYRGMCELEADSEWRYELDNGNGGHL
;
A
#
# COMPACT_ATOMS: atom_id res chain seq x y z
N MET A 1 32.09 9.59 -4.00
CA MET A 1 30.78 9.76 -3.35
C MET A 1 29.89 8.62 -3.82
N GLN A 2 29.24 7.91 -2.90
CA GLN A 2 28.32 6.82 -3.21
C GLN A 2 27.01 7.08 -2.46
N ARG A 3 25.87 6.83 -3.13
CA ARG A 3 24.51 6.97 -2.58
C ARG A 3 23.88 5.59 -2.51
N SER A 4 23.29 5.26 -1.37
CA SER A 4 22.47 4.05 -1.18
C SER A 4 21.01 4.45 -1.01
N VAL A 5 20.10 3.62 -1.51
CA VAL A 5 18.64 3.78 -1.37
C VAL A 5 18.11 2.56 -0.63
N TYR A 6 17.15 2.79 0.24
CA TYR A 6 16.47 1.75 1.00
C TYR A 6 14.97 2.01 0.97
N HIS A 7 14.18 0.95 1.13
CA HIS A 7 12.73 1.01 1.22
C HIS A 7 12.22 0.16 2.39
N LYS A 8 10.94 0.34 2.72
CA LYS A 8 10.16 -0.56 3.58
C LYS A 8 8.91 -0.97 2.81
N TYR A 9 8.45 -2.19 3.03
CA TYR A 9 7.22 -2.71 2.47
C TYR A 9 6.43 -3.37 3.59
N VAL A 10 5.16 -3.03 3.70
CA VAL A 10 4.23 -3.60 4.68
C VAL A 10 2.86 -3.74 4.06
N GLU A 11 2.06 -4.65 4.61
CA GLU A 11 0.68 -4.89 4.23
C GLU A 11 -0.13 -5.07 5.51
N VAL A 12 -1.39 -4.66 5.49
CA VAL A 12 -2.36 -4.92 6.55
C VAL A 12 -3.67 -5.38 5.93
N GLU A 13 -4.39 -6.25 6.63
CA GLU A 13 -5.73 -6.68 6.23
C GLU A 13 -6.78 -5.84 6.96
N VAL A 14 -7.77 -5.34 6.21
CA VAL A 14 -8.92 -4.63 6.77
C VAL A 14 -10.21 -5.16 6.20
N GLU A 15 -11.25 -5.23 7.04
CA GLU A 15 -12.59 -5.59 6.60
C GLU A 15 -13.27 -4.39 5.97
N VAL A 16 -13.79 -4.57 4.74
CA VAL A 16 -14.58 -3.57 4.03
C VAL A 16 -15.97 -4.12 3.69
N PRO A 17 -17.01 -3.28 3.58
CA PRO A 17 -18.33 -3.73 3.19
C PRO A 17 -18.33 -4.45 1.83
N TYR A 18 -18.98 -5.61 1.71
CA TYR A 18 -19.07 -6.37 0.45
C TYR A 18 -20.00 -5.73 -0.60
N THR A 19 -20.51 -4.53 -0.33
CA THR A 19 -21.61 -3.91 -1.09
C THR A 19 -21.16 -3.03 -2.25
N PHE A 20 -19.86 -2.86 -2.49
CA PHE A 20 -19.36 -1.99 -3.56
C PHE A 20 -19.67 -2.58 -4.92
N THR A 21 -20.21 -1.74 -5.81
CA THR A 21 -20.59 -2.12 -7.17
C THR A 21 -19.55 -1.76 -8.21
N SER A 22 -18.54 -0.96 -7.84
CA SER A 22 -17.38 -0.65 -8.69
C SER A 22 -16.11 -0.45 -7.88
N ASP A 23 -14.96 -0.61 -8.55
CA ASP A 23 -13.64 -0.34 -7.96
C ASP A 23 -13.51 1.13 -7.52
N SER A 24 -14.18 2.07 -8.20
CA SER A 24 -14.17 3.49 -7.83
C SER A 24 -14.89 3.76 -6.50
N GLU A 25 -16.01 3.07 -6.23
CA GLU A 25 -16.72 3.21 -4.96
C GLU A 25 -15.89 2.67 -3.79
N LEU A 26 -15.21 1.54 -4.01
CA LEU A 26 -14.30 0.97 -3.01
C LEU A 26 -13.10 1.90 -2.77
N GLN A 27 -12.46 2.42 -3.83
CA GLN A 27 -11.34 3.34 -3.68
C GLN A 27 -11.74 4.61 -2.92
N GLU A 28 -12.88 5.22 -3.26
CA GLU A 28 -13.40 6.38 -2.54
C GLU A 28 -13.72 6.04 -1.07
N TYR A 29 -14.24 4.84 -0.81
CA TYR A 29 -14.47 4.38 0.55
C TYR A 29 -13.16 4.24 1.34
N LEU A 30 -12.14 3.60 0.77
CA LEU A 30 -10.84 3.42 1.42
C LEU A 30 -10.20 4.77 1.75
N GLN A 31 -10.21 5.71 0.79
CA GLN A 31 -9.69 7.08 1.01
C GLN A 31 -10.44 7.81 2.13
N LYS A 32 -11.77 7.68 2.21
CA LYS A 32 -12.57 8.31 3.28
C LYS A 32 -12.42 7.61 4.63
N ASN A 33 -12.01 6.35 4.63
CA ASN A 33 -11.90 5.52 5.81
C ASN A 33 -10.44 5.09 6.07
N GLU A 34 -9.48 5.96 5.75
CA GLU A 34 -8.05 5.69 5.96
C GLU A 34 -7.72 5.33 7.41
N HIS A 35 -8.49 5.85 8.36
CA HIS A 35 -8.41 5.51 9.78
C HIS A 35 -8.56 4.01 10.09
N LEU A 36 -9.08 3.20 9.15
CA LEU A 36 -9.18 1.75 9.31
C LEU A 36 -7.81 1.05 9.18
N TYR A 37 -6.85 1.63 8.47
CA TYR A 37 -5.57 1.00 8.17
C TYR A 37 -4.35 1.87 8.48
N ILE A 38 -4.47 3.20 8.55
CA ILE A 38 -3.31 4.11 8.63
C ILE A 38 -2.47 3.87 9.88
N ASP A 39 -3.09 3.72 11.05
CA ASP A 39 -2.37 3.48 12.30
C ASP A 39 -1.65 2.12 12.29
N ASN A 40 -2.30 1.09 11.72
CA ASN A 40 -1.71 -0.24 11.60
C ASN A 40 -0.53 -0.26 10.62
N ILE A 41 -0.64 0.49 9.51
CA ILE A 41 0.46 0.66 8.56
C ILE A 41 1.62 1.40 9.22
N ASP A 42 1.37 2.49 9.95
CA ASP A 42 2.41 3.24 10.65
C ASP A 42 3.14 2.39 11.69
N GLU A 43 2.41 1.60 12.48
CA GLU A 43 2.98 0.63 13.42
C GLU A 43 3.85 -0.40 12.69
N ALA A 44 3.30 -1.04 11.64
CA ALA A 44 4.03 -2.03 10.85
C ALA A 44 5.30 -1.43 10.20
N ILE A 45 5.23 -0.22 9.64
CA ILE A 45 6.39 0.48 9.08
C ILE A 45 7.44 0.73 10.17
N SER A 46 7.02 1.10 11.39
CA SER A 46 7.94 1.38 12.48
C SER A 46 8.77 0.14 12.87
N GLU A 47 8.18 -1.04 12.79
CA GLU A 47 8.78 -2.34 13.12
C GLU A 47 9.52 -2.99 11.93
N ALA A 48 9.15 -2.63 10.70
CA ALA A 48 9.73 -3.21 9.49
C ALA A 48 11.21 -2.87 9.32
N ASN A 49 11.98 -3.85 8.82
CA ASN A 49 13.39 -3.69 8.50
C ASN A 49 13.59 -2.90 7.21
N LEU A 50 14.66 -2.11 7.15
CA LEU A 50 15.09 -1.46 5.91
C LEU A 50 15.63 -2.50 4.92
N GLN A 51 15.16 -2.42 3.68
CA GLN A 51 15.59 -3.28 2.58
C GLN A 51 16.40 -2.45 1.58
N TYR A 52 17.51 -2.99 1.09
CA TYR A 52 18.37 -2.30 0.13
C TYR A 52 17.75 -2.34 -1.27
N GLY A 53 17.70 -1.19 -1.95
CA GLY A 53 17.03 -1.05 -3.25
C GLY A 53 15.84 -0.09 -3.16
N SER A 54 15.25 0.25 -4.31
CA SER A 54 14.09 1.14 -4.38
C SER A 54 12.77 0.44 -4.05
N GLY A 55 12.68 -0.89 -4.15
CA GLY A 55 11.41 -1.61 -3.96
C GLY A 55 10.44 -1.52 -5.15
N VAL A 56 10.74 -0.64 -6.11
CA VAL A 56 9.98 -0.45 -7.36
C VAL A 56 10.08 -1.73 -8.21
N GLU A 57 8.92 -2.23 -8.63
CA GLU A 57 8.72 -3.50 -9.35
C GLU A 57 9.15 -4.76 -8.58
N GLU A 58 9.53 -4.64 -7.30
CA GLU A 58 9.87 -5.79 -6.44
C GLU A 58 8.61 -6.43 -5.84
N TYR A 59 7.53 -5.65 -5.69
CA TYR A 59 6.23 -6.09 -5.17
C TYR A 59 5.14 -5.89 -6.21
N ARG A 60 4.10 -6.74 -6.15
CA ARG A 60 3.07 -6.79 -7.18
C ARG A 60 2.36 -5.44 -7.34
N GLY A 61 2.54 -4.83 -8.51
CA GLY A 61 1.89 -3.57 -8.87
C GLY A 61 2.52 -2.32 -8.27
N MET A 62 3.57 -2.43 -7.44
CA MET A 62 4.32 -1.27 -6.92
C MET A 62 5.29 -0.80 -8.01
N CYS A 63 4.96 0.29 -8.72
CA CYS A 63 5.70 0.76 -9.88
C CYS A 63 5.96 2.28 -9.92
N GLU A 64 5.61 3.03 -8.88
CA GLU A 64 5.77 4.49 -8.85
C GLU A 64 7.22 4.89 -8.58
N LEU A 65 7.99 5.11 -9.65
CA LEU A 65 9.43 5.41 -9.57
C LEU A 65 9.77 6.76 -8.95
N GLU A 66 8.88 7.76 -9.11
CA GLU A 66 9.13 9.14 -8.69
C GLU A 66 8.47 9.49 -7.34
N ALA A 67 7.68 8.58 -6.78
CA ALA A 67 6.98 8.80 -5.52
C ALA A 67 7.86 8.40 -4.32
N ASP A 68 7.76 9.17 -3.23
CA ASP A 68 8.43 8.83 -1.95
C ASP A 68 7.75 7.63 -1.25
N SER A 69 6.48 7.35 -1.60
CA SER A 69 5.68 6.21 -1.14
C SER A 69 4.61 5.87 -2.17
N GLU A 70 4.28 4.58 -2.30
CA GLU A 70 3.15 4.10 -3.09
C GLU A 70 2.18 3.32 -2.21
N TRP A 71 0.88 3.54 -2.40
CA TRP A 71 -0.18 2.90 -1.65
C TRP A 71 -1.06 2.09 -2.59
N ARG A 72 -1.37 0.86 -2.21
CA ARG A 72 -2.19 -0.05 -2.99
C ARG A 72 -3.13 -0.84 -2.09
N TYR A 73 -4.21 -1.33 -2.69
CA TYR A 73 -5.08 -2.33 -2.10
C TYR A 73 -5.27 -3.51 -3.05
N GLU A 74 -5.48 -4.68 -2.49
CA GLU A 74 -5.87 -5.91 -3.20
C GLU A 74 -7.04 -6.57 -2.45
N LEU A 75 -7.97 -7.14 -3.21
CA LEU A 75 -9.07 -7.95 -2.73
C LEU A 75 -8.77 -9.43 -2.99
N ASP A 76 -9.39 -10.32 -2.22
CA ASP A 76 -9.25 -11.79 -2.37
C ASP A 76 -9.58 -12.32 -3.77
N ASN A 77 -10.43 -11.60 -4.52
CA ASN A 77 -10.79 -11.96 -5.89
C ASN A 77 -9.71 -11.56 -6.93
N GLY A 78 -8.59 -10.97 -6.49
CA GLY A 78 -7.47 -10.54 -7.31
C GLY A 78 -7.64 -9.15 -7.93
N ASN A 79 -8.75 -8.46 -7.67
CA ASN A 79 -8.92 -7.05 -8.04
C ASN A 79 -8.15 -6.16 -7.07
N GLY A 80 -7.70 -4.99 -7.53
CA GLY A 80 -6.97 -4.05 -6.71
C GLY A 80 -6.63 -2.77 -7.46
N GLY A 81 -6.06 -1.80 -6.76
CA GLY A 81 -5.77 -0.49 -7.32
C GLY A 81 -4.77 0.29 -6.50
N HIS A 82 -4.43 1.48 -7.00
CA HIS A 82 -3.67 2.48 -6.26
C HIS A 82 -4.63 3.27 -5.36
N LEU A 83 -4.14 3.74 -4.21
CA LEU A 83 -4.86 4.62 -3.29
C LEU A 83 -4.42 6.07 -3.43
#